data_AF-A0AAD7QS61-F1
#
_entry.id   AF-A0AAD7QS61-F1
#
_cell.length_a   1.000
_cell.length_b   1.000
_cell.length_c   1.000
_cell.angle_alpha   90.00
_cell.angle_beta   90.00
_cell.angle_gamma   90.00
#
_symmetry.space_group_name_H-M   'P 1'
#
loop_
_entity.id
_entity.type
_entity.pdbx_description
1 polymer ?
#
loop_
_entity_poly.entity_id
_entity_poly.type
_entity_poly.pdbx_seq_one_letter_code
_entity_poly.pdbx_strand_id
1 'polypeptide(L)'
;MADALAYIEFDFATLHARLKARKLTQREEEVLLEWILAMDKRGLPPRVADMRKMTDLLLTKRAESTSPEPKKYRKYIEKDAAFERRFQKVDVRQPTVRETVAILRGLQGKYELHHGVRILDNELVTAAQLAGRYLTYRRLPDSAVDLIDEAAASVAVARDSRPEQLDTLERQLQLVQVKSARWSVMLPMRPSPTSLQLTISLLHRRELRPFEEELRPLRERFQQERKGLEELNNLRKRLEELEYKAQEAERRRDNASAADLRYFAIPDIKKRIEALEADKQAAEKALLEDLVTPEIVAETVARLTGIPVQKLSQAENVKLINMERELSRQVVGQTEAVKAVSNAIRLNRPGLSNPNAPSSFLYLGLSGSGKTELAKKLAGFLFSAYGTRLIYSFLIVLMAQSVNPNPRPFFLLFPFF
;
A
#
# COMPACT_ATOMS: atom_id res chain seq x y z
N MET A 1 33.05 36.92 -24.08
CA MET A 1 32.00 36.10 -24.73
C MET A 1 32.51 34.67 -24.97
N ALA A 2 32.86 33.96 -23.90
CA ALA A 2 33.33 32.57 -23.97
C ALA A 2 32.88 31.69 -22.78
N ASP A 3 32.10 32.21 -21.83
CA ASP A 3 31.73 31.48 -20.59
C ASP A 3 30.21 31.22 -20.45
N ALA A 4 29.49 30.97 -21.55
CA ALA A 4 28.06 30.63 -21.51
C ALA A 4 27.71 29.27 -22.16
N LEU A 5 28.70 28.50 -22.62
CA LEU A 5 28.47 27.26 -23.39
C LEU A 5 28.83 25.96 -22.63
N ALA A 6 29.21 26.03 -21.35
CA ALA A 6 29.70 24.87 -20.60
C ALA A 6 28.70 24.22 -19.63
N TYR A 7 27.41 24.61 -19.64
CA TYR A 7 26.43 24.10 -18.66
C TYR A 7 25.21 23.35 -19.25
N ILE A 8 25.24 23.01 -20.54
CA ILE A 8 24.18 22.22 -21.18
C ILE A 8 24.78 21.18 -22.13
N GLU A 9 25.83 20.48 -21.70
CA GLU A 9 25.98 19.09 -22.14
C GLU A 9 25.04 18.24 -21.27
N PHE A 10 23.75 18.36 -21.58
CA PHE A 10 22.73 17.44 -21.13
C PHE A 10 23.19 16.05 -21.60
N ASP A 11 23.56 15.21 -20.64
CA ASP A 11 24.09 13.87 -20.86
C ASP A 11 23.07 13.01 -21.65
N PHE A 12 23.16 13.08 -22.97
CA PHE A 12 22.25 12.42 -23.91
C PHE A 12 22.30 10.90 -23.76
N ALA A 13 23.41 10.35 -23.25
CA ALA A 13 23.59 8.92 -23.03
C ALA A 13 22.74 8.42 -21.84
N THR A 14 22.71 9.15 -20.72
CA THR A 14 21.87 8.80 -19.56
C THR A 14 20.38 9.07 -19.81
N LEU A 15 20.03 10.08 -20.62
CA LEU A 15 18.65 10.31 -21.06
C LEU A 15 18.13 9.19 -21.97
N HIS A 16 18.93 8.76 -22.95
CA HIS A 16 18.59 7.63 -23.84
C HIS A 16 18.44 6.30 -23.09
N ALA A 17 19.28 6.05 -22.08
CA ALA A 17 19.17 4.84 -21.25
C ALA A 17 17.87 4.82 -20.43
N ARG A 18 17.43 5.97 -19.90
CA ARG A 18 16.16 6.11 -19.16
C ARG A 18 14.91 6.05 -20.04
N LEU A 19 15.00 6.46 -21.31
CA LEU A 19 13.88 6.43 -22.26
C LEU A 19 13.55 5.02 -22.75
N LYS A 20 14.54 4.14 -22.92
CA LYS A 20 14.35 2.73 -23.33
C LYS A 20 13.47 1.90 -22.39
N ALA A 21 13.29 2.34 -21.14
CA ALA A 21 12.48 1.64 -20.13
C ALA A 21 11.03 2.18 -20.02
N ARG A 22 10.65 3.20 -20.79
CA ARG A 22 9.32 3.82 -20.70
C ARG A 22 8.39 3.32 -21.81
N LYS A 23 7.20 2.86 -21.43
CA LYS A 23 6.14 2.47 -22.38
C LYS A 23 5.51 3.71 -23.01
N LEU A 24 5.05 3.60 -24.26
CA LEU A 24 4.21 4.61 -24.91
C LEU A 24 2.91 4.83 -24.11
N THR A 25 2.31 6.00 -24.27
CA THR A 25 1.07 6.45 -23.66
C THR A 25 0.04 6.34 -24.73
N GLN A 26 -1.21 6.24 -24.31
CA GLN A 26 -2.30 5.98 -25.24
C GLN A 26 -2.40 6.99 -26.40
N ARG A 27 -2.10 8.28 -26.19
CA ARG A 27 -2.06 9.28 -27.28
C ARG A 27 -0.92 9.04 -28.27
N GLU A 28 0.24 8.59 -27.78
CA GLU A 28 1.39 8.30 -28.64
C GLU A 28 1.22 6.96 -29.36
N GLU A 29 0.56 5.99 -28.74
CA GLU A 29 0.10 4.77 -29.41
C GLU A 29 -0.92 5.10 -30.51
N GLU A 30 -1.86 6.02 -30.25
CA GLU A 30 -2.80 6.52 -31.26
C GLU A 30 -2.07 7.17 -32.44
N VAL A 31 -1.10 8.06 -32.19
CA VAL A 31 -0.29 8.69 -33.25
C VAL A 31 0.55 7.66 -34.02
N LEU A 32 1.12 6.68 -33.32
CA LEU A 32 1.89 5.61 -33.95
C LEU A 32 0.98 4.75 -34.83
N LEU A 33 -0.22 4.41 -34.37
CA LEU A 33 -1.21 3.65 -35.13
C LEU A 33 -1.74 4.44 -36.33
N GLU A 34 -2.08 5.71 -36.17
CA GLU A 34 -2.47 6.57 -37.29
C GLU A 34 -1.37 6.67 -38.34
N TRP A 35 -0.12 6.80 -37.91
CA TRP A 35 1.03 6.81 -38.81
C TRP A 35 1.21 5.47 -39.54
N ILE A 36 1.08 4.34 -38.84
CA ILE A 36 1.14 2.99 -39.44
C ILE A 36 0.01 2.83 -40.48
N LEU A 37 -1.21 3.22 -40.14
CA LEU A 37 -2.37 3.15 -41.03
C LEU A 37 -2.21 4.08 -42.24
N ALA A 38 -1.63 5.27 -42.05
CA ALA A 38 -1.34 6.19 -43.14
C ALA A 38 -0.25 5.65 -44.08
N MET A 39 0.76 4.95 -43.56
CA MET A 39 1.79 4.28 -44.35
C MET A 39 1.23 3.07 -45.12
N ASP A 40 0.35 2.30 -44.50
CA ASP A 40 -0.33 1.16 -45.12
C ASP A 40 -1.26 1.60 -46.27
N LYS A 41 -2.03 2.69 -46.08
CA LYS A 41 -2.82 3.32 -47.15
C LYS A 41 -1.99 3.78 -48.35
N ARG A 42 -0.69 4.06 -48.15
CA ARG A 42 0.26 4.42 -49.21
C ARG A 42 0.95 3.19 -49.83
N GLY A 43 0.56 1.97 -49.44
CA GLY A 43 1.12 0.72 -49.95
C GLY A 43 2.52 0.39 -49.42
N LEU A 44 2.99 1.11 -48.40
CA LEU A 44 4.34 0.97 -47.83
C LEU A 44 4.24 0.76 -46.32
N PRO A 45 3.77 -0.42 -45.85
CA PRO A 45 3.64 -0.70 -44.43
C PRO A 45 5.01 -0.61 -43.74
N PRO A 46 5.12 0.06 -42.59
CA PRO A 46 6.39 0.32 -41.94
C PRO A 46 6.99 -0.98 -41.39
N ARG A 47 8.32 -1.14 -41.51
CA ARG A 47 9.02 -2.29 -40.92
C ARG A 47 9.15 -2.11 -39.42
N VAL A 48 9.45 -3.20 -38.70
CA VAL A 48 9.67 -3.17 -37.24
C VAL A 48 10.75 -2.16 -36.84
N ALA A 49 11.77 -1.94 -37.68
CA ALA A 49 12.80 -0.94 -37.45
C ALA A 49 12.25 0.51 -37.55
N ASP A 50 11.33 0.77 -38.46
CA ASP A 50 10.73 2.10 -38.66
C ASP A 50 9.73 2.42 -37.54
N MET A 51 8.98 1.42 -37.08
CA MET A 51 8.12 1.54 -35.90
C MET A 51 8.91 1.86 -34.63
N ARG A 52 10.10 1.25 -34.45
CA ARG A 52 10.99 1.57 -33.32
C ARG A 52 11.47 3.02 -33.36
N LYS A 53 11.93 3.50 -34.53
CA LYS A 53 12.38 4.90 -34.70
C LYS A 53 11.27 5.91 -34.40
N MET A 54 10.05 5.65 -34.85
CA MET A 54 8.90 6.51 -34.57
C MET A 54 8.51 6.48 -33.07
N THR A 55 8.58 5.29 -32.45
CA THR A 55 8.35 5.12 -31.00
C THR A 55 9.35 5.94 -30.18
N ASP A 56 10.63 5.89 -30.53
CA ASP A 56 11.68 6.67 -29.87
C ASP A 56 11.47 8.19 -30.03
N LEU A 57 10.97 8.62 -31.20
CA LEU A 57 10.62 10.01 -31.49
C LEU A 57 9.42 10.53 -30.67
N LEU A 58 8.44 9.66 -30.40
CA LEU A 58 7.29 10.00 -29.55
C LEU A 58 7.67 10.06 -28.06
N LEU A 59 8.50 9.12 -27.61
CA LEU A 59 9.00 9.09 -26.23
C LEU A 59 9.90 10.28 -25.90
N THR A 60 10.69 10.76 -26.86
CA THR A 60 11.49 11.98 -26.72
C THR A 60 10.63 13.24 -26.64
N LYS A 61 9.54 13.32 -27.41
CA LYS A 61 8.55 14.40 -27.37
C LYS A 61 7.70 14.41 -26.08
N ARG A 62 7.50 13.27 -25.41
CA ARG A 62 6.73 13.18 -24.14
C ARG A 62 7.30 13.99 -22.99
N ALA A 63 8.59 14.28 -22.98
CA ALA A 63 9.21 15.04 -21.88
C ALA A 63 8.47 16.37 -21.56
N GLU A 64 7.54 16.80 -22.42
CA GLU A 64 6.76 18.03 -22.32
C GLU A 64 5.28 17.90 -21.86
N SER A 65 4.58 16.75 -21.78
CA SER A 65 3.20 16.69 -21.19
C SER A 65 2.53 15.30 -20.99
N THR A 66 1.56 15.23 -20.04
CA THR A 66 1.00 14.03 -19.33
C THR A 66 -0.31 13.41 -19.92
N SER A 67 -0.71 12.19 -19.49
CA SER A 67 -1.60 11.17 -20.15
C SER A 67 -2.91 10.72 -19.42
N PRO A 68 -3.91 10.05 -20.09
CA PRO A 68 -4.80 9.04 -19.42
C PRO A 68 -5.49 7.86 -20.25
N GLU A 69 -5.62 6.67 -19.60
CA GLU A 69 -6.67 5.56 -19.42
C GLU A 69 -7.50 4.71 -20.47
N PRO A 70 -7.88 3.42 -20.15
CA PRO A 70 -8.21 2.30 -21.08
C PRO A 70 -9.67 2.05 -21.52
N LYS A 71 -10.67 2.90 -21.22
CA LYS A 71 -12.08 2.73 -21.71
C LYS A 71 -12.26 2.75 -23.24
N LYS A 72 -11.16 2.84 -23.99
CA LYS A 72 -11.10 3.20 -25.40
C LYS A 72 -10.81 2.01 -26.33
N TYR A 73 -10.39 0.85 -25.83
CA TYR A 73 -10.08 -0.33 -26.66
C TYR A 73 -11.27 -0.71 -27.56
N ARG A 74 -12.47 -0.75 -26.97
CA ARG A 74 -13.73 -1.09 -27.65
C ARG A 74 -14.18 -0.05 -28.69
N LYS A 75 -13.81 1.23 -28.53
CA LYS A 75 -14.34 2.32 -29.36
C LYS A 75 -13.60 2.46 -30.69
N TYR A 76 -12.34 2.01 -30.75
CA TYR A 76 -11.45 2.25 -31.89
C TYR A 76 -10.98 0.97 -32.60
N ILE A 77 -10.89 -0.17 -31.91
CA ILE A 77 -10.22 -1.37 -32.44
C ILE A 77 -11.21 -2.39 -33.02
N GLU A 78 -12.39 -2.56 -32.41
CA GLU A 78 -13.44 -3.49 -32.91
C GLU A 78 -14.03 -3.08 -34.26
N LYS A 79 -13.72 -1.90 -34.78
CA LYS A 79 -14.22 -1.41 -36.07
C LYS A 79 -13.30 -1.74 -37.26
N ASP A 80 -12.07 -2.18 -37.03
CA ASP A 80 -11.09 -2.42 -38.09
C ASP A 80 -10.82 -3.92 -38.29
N ALA A 81 -11.41 -4.47 -39.35
CA ALA A 81 -11.32 -5.89 -39.70
C ALA A 81 -9.89 -6.36 -40.01
N ALA A 82 -8.95 -5.44 -40.32
CA ALA A 82 -7.55 -5.79 -40.54
C ALA A 82 -6.78 -6.01 -39.22
N PHE A 83 -7.17 -5.32 -38.15
CA PHE A 83 -6.50 -5.40 -36.85
C PHE A 83 -6.91 -6.66 -36.07
N GLU A 84 -8.20 -7.01 -36.08
CA GLU A 84 -8.71 -8.25 -35.45
C GLU A 84 -8.08 -9.51 -36.06
N ARG A 85 -7.68 -9.45 -37.34
CA ARG A 85 -6.96 -10.55 -38.02
C ARG A 85 -5.49 -10.66 -37.62
N ARG A 86 -4.88 -9.59 -37.10
CA ARG A 86 -3.45 -9.52 -36.75
C ARG A 86 -3.19 -9.58 -35.25
N PHE A 87 -4.18 -9.24 -34.43
CA PHE A 87 -4.07 -9.19 -32.98
C PHE A 87 -5.11 -10.08 -32.31
N GLN A 88 -4.63 -11.04 -31.52
CA GLN A 88 -5.48 -11.83 -30.63
C GLN A 88 -5.72 -11.06 -29.32
N LYS A 89 -6.98 -10.88 -28.95
CA LYS A 89 -7.34 -10.29 -27.66
C LYS A 89 -6.99 -11.28 -26.53
N VAL A 90 -6.12 -10.88 -25.61
CA VAL A 90 -5.83 -11.59 -24.36
C VAL A 90 -6.45 -10.81 -23.21
N ASP A 91 -7.53 -11.34 -22.65
CA ASP A 91 -8.24 -10.70 -21.54
C ASP A 91 -7.55 -10.99 -20.21
N VAL A 92 -6.93 -9.96 -19.63
CA VAL A 92 -6.35 -10.01 -18.28
C VAL A 92 -7.31 -9.37 -17.30
N ARG A 93 -7.85 -10.19 -16.39
CA ARG A 93 -8.80 -9.74 -15.36
C ARG A 93 -8.07 -9.41 -14.06
N GLN A 94 -8.71 -8.59 -13.24
CA GLN A 94 -8.28 -8.37 -11.86
C GLN A 94 -8.33 -9.70 -11.09
N PRO A 95 -7.29 -10.07 -10.33
CA PRO A 95 -7.30 -11.25 -9.49
C PRO A 95 -8.31 -11.12 -8.34
N THR A 96 -8.85 -12.26 -7.93
CA THR A 96 -9.65 -12.36 -6.70
C THR A 96 -8.79 -12.10 -5.47
N VAL A 97 -9.43 -11.90 -4.31
CA VAL A 97 -8.71 -11.72 -3.04
C VAL A 97 -7.81 -12.92 -2.74
N ARG A 98 -8.28 -14.16 -2.98
CA ARG A 98 -7.48 -15.38 -2.77
C ARG A 98 -6.28 -15.48 -3.70
N GLU A 99 -6.46 -15.16 -4.98
CA GLU A 99 -5.36 -15.10 -5.95
C GLU A 99 -4.36 -14.00 -5.60
N THR A 100 -4.85 -12.86 -5.11
CA THR A 100 -3.98 -11.76 -4.65
C THR A 100 -3.14 -12.20 -3.46
N VAL A 101 -3.70 -12.93 -2.50
CA VAL A 101 -2.91 -13.51 -1.39
C VAL A 101 -1.82 -14.44 -1.91
N ALA A 102 -2.12 -15.29 -2.90
CA ALA A 102 -1.10 -16.15 -3.50
C ALA A 102 0.02 -15.36 -4.20
N ILE A 103 -0.32 -14.29 -4.90
CA ILE A 103 0.65 -13.36 -5.49
C ILE A 103 1.51 -12.70 -4.41
N LEU A 104 0.88 -12.22 -3.33
CA LEU A 104 1.57 -11.60 -2.20
C LEU A 104 2.53 -12.57 -1.51
N ARG A 105 2.15 -13.83 -1.31
CA ARG A 105 3.04 -14.88 -0.76
C ARG A 105 4.28 -15.09 -1.63
N GLY A 106 4.13 -15.03 -2.96
CA GLY A 106 5.25 -15.10 -3.89
C GLY A 106 6.17 -13.87 -3.87
N LEU A 107 5.65 -12.72 -3.45
CA LEU A 107 6.40 -11.46 -3.32
C LEU A 107 6.93 -11.21 -1.90
N GLN A 108 6.39 -11.92 -0.91
CA GLN A 108 6.65 -11.71 0.51
C GLN A 108 8.15 -11.64 0.81
N GLY A 109 8.92 -12.68 0.44
CA GLY A 109 10.35 -12.74 0.74
C GLY A 109 11.15 -11.57 0.14
N LYS A 110 10.70 -11.02 -0.99
CA LYS A 110 11.35 -9.85 -1.62
C LYS A 110 11.12 -8.57 -0.82
N TYR A 111 9.90 -8.35 -0.34
CA TYR A 111 9.58 -7.19 0.49
C TYR A 111 10.19 -7.28 1.89
N GLU A 112 10.20 -8.48 2.49
CA GLU A 112 10.89 -8.74 3.76
C GLU A 112 12.38 -8.42 3.67
N LEU A 113 13.05 -8.83 2.58
CA LEU A 113 14.46 -8.57 2.36
C LEU A 113 14.75 -7.10 2.02
N HIS A 114 13.88 -6.46 1.22
CA HIS A 114 14.03 -5.06 0.85
C HIS A 114 13.95 -4.14 2.07
N HIS A 115 12.96 -4.34 2.95
CA HIS A 115 12.74 -3.50 4.14
C HIS A 115 13.44 -4.03 5.40
N GLY A 116 13.91 -5.28 5.39
CA GLY A 116 14.48 -5.96 6.55
C GLY A 116 13.46 -6.24 7.65
N VAL A 117 12.21 -6.51 7.27
CA VAL A 117 11.09 -6.79 8.19
C VAL A 117 10.59 -8.21 7.98
N ARG A 118 9.75 -8.70 8.90
CA ARG A 118 9.02 -9.96 8.76
C ARG A 118 7.55 -9.67 8.54
N ILE A 119 6.98 -10.27 7.50
CA ILE A 119 5.57 -10.13 7.17
C ILE A 119 4.92 -11.47 7.53
N LEU A 120 3.93 -11.45 8.41
CA LEU A 120 3.21 -12.69 8.74
C LEU A 120 2.14 -13.00 7.64
N ASP A 121 1.78 -14.28 7.50
CA ASP A 121 0.86 -14.71 6.43
C ASP A 121 -0.56 -14.16 6.59
N ASN A 122 -1.01 -13.97 7.83
CA ASN A 122 -2.34 -13.43 8.14
C ASN A 122 -2.48 -11.97 7.68
N GLU A 123 -1.36 -11.27 7.53
CA GLU A 123 -1.25 -9.85 7.23
C GLU A 123 -1.31 -9.67 5.72
N LEU A 124 -0.82 -10.63 4.95
CA LEU A 124 -1.09 -10.70 3.51
C LEU A 124 -2.58 -10.87 3.23
N VAL A 125 -3.25 -11.72 4.02
CA VAL A 125 -4.71 -11.92 3.93
C VAL A 125 -5.43 -10.63 4.29
N THR A 126 -5.06 -9.99 5.40
CA THR A 126 -5.66 -8.74 5.87
C THR A 126 -5.44 -7.62 4.87
N ALA A 127 -4.24 -7.47 4.33
CA ALA A 127 -3.91 -6.47 3.32
C ALA A 127 -4.74 -6.67 2.04
N ALA A 128 -4.85 -7.90 1.52
CA ALA A 128 -5.66 -8.18 0.33
C ALA A 128 -7.15 -7.89 0.57
N GLN A 129 -7.68 -8.23 1.75
CA GLN A 129 -9.08 -7.97 2.11
C GLN A 129 -9.36 -6.47 2.26
N LEU A 130 -8.52 -5.74 3.00
CA LEU A 130 -8.69 -4.31 3.22
C LEU A 130 -8.47 -3.50 1.94
N ALA A 131 -7.45 -3.83 1.15
CA ALA A 131 -7.17 -3.18 -0.13
C ALA A 131 -8.34 -3.37 -1.11
N GLY A 132 -8.84 -4.61 -1.25
CA GLY A 132 -9.98 -4.91 -2.12
C GLY A 132 -11.27 -4.20 -1.69
N ARG A 133 -11.42 -3.91 -0.40
CA ARG A 133 -12.63 -3.29 0.16
C ARG A 133 -12.58 -1.76 0.17
N TYR A 134 -11.46 -1.17 0.57
CA TYR A 134 -11.36 0.25 0.88
C TYR A 134 -10.52 1.05 -0.14
N LEU A 135 -9.56 0.42 -0.84
CA LEU A 135 -8.71 1.10 -1.84
C LEU A 135 -9.30 1.02 -3.25
N THR A 136 -10.54 1.48 -3.42
CA THR A 136 -11.32 1.34 -4.67
C THR A 136 -10.81 2.16 -5.86
N TYR A 137 -9.89 3.11 -5.63
CA TYR A 137 -9.26 3.90 -6.69
C TYR A 137 -8.12 3.15 -7.40
N ARG A 138 -7.63 2.06 -6.81
CA ARG A 138 -6.67 1.12 -7.41
C ARG A 138 -7.30 -0.28 -7.49
N ARG A 139 -6.78 -1.12 -8.36
CA ARG A 139 -7.27 -2.50 -8.52
C ARG A 139 -6.28 -3.46 -7.87
N LEU A 140 -6.78 -4.62 -7.47
CA LEU A 140 -5.89 -5.73 -7.08
C LEU A 140 -5.10 -6.20 -8.33
N PRO A 141 -3.87 -6.72 -8.17
CA PRO A 141 -3.13 -6.91 -6.92
C PRO A 141 -2.36 -5.65 -6.47
N ASP A 142 -2.27 -4.63 -7.33
CA ASP A 142 -1.49 -3.40 -7.14
C ASP A 142 -1.76 -2.73 -5.79
N SER A 143 -3.04 -2.47 -5.48
CA SER A 143 -3.42 -1.83 -4.22
C SER A 143 -3.04 -2.61 -2.96
N ALA A 144 -2.95 -3.95 -3.03
CA ALA A 144 -2.55 -4.77 -1.90
C ALA A 144 -1.02 -4.84 -1.76
N VAL A 145 -0.31 -4.83 -2.89
CA VAL A 145 1.16 -4.76 -2.92
C VAL A 145 1.62 -3.43 -2.34
N ASP A 146 1.03 -2.31 -2.78
CA ASP A 146 1.34 -0.98 -2.24
C ASP A 146 1.08 -0.90 -0.72
N LEU A 147 0.00 -1.52 -0.25
CA LEU A 147 -0.35 -1.50 1.16
C LEU A 147 0.68 -2.26 2.01
N ILE A 148 1.15 -3.42 1.54
CA ILE A 148 2.21 -4.18 2.20
C ILE A 148 3.53 -3.41 2.16
N ASP A 149 3.85 -2.76 1.04
CA ASP A 149 5.07 -1.98 0.88
C ASP A 149 5.12 -0.80 1.86
N GLU A 150 4.02 -0.04 1.97
CA GLU A 150 3.94 1.09 2.90
C GLU A 150 3.91 0.63 4.37
N ALA A 151 3.22 -0.47 4.69
CA ALA A 151 3.23 -1.04 6.03
C ALA A 151 4.66 -1.52 6.41
N ALA A 152 5.35 -2.21 5.52
CA ALA A 152 6.72 -2.67 5.71
C ALA A 152 7.70 -1.50 5.87
N ALA A 153 7.56 -0.45 5.05
CA ALA A 153 8.35 0.77 5.18
C ALA A 153 8.10 1.48 6.52
N SER A 154 6.85 1.52 6.99
CA SER A 154 6.49 2.10 8.29
C SER A 154 7.20 1.38 9.44
N VAL A 155 7.24 0.05 9.40
CA VAL A 155 7.98 -0.76 10.40
C VAL A 155 9.48 -0.55 10.29
N ALA A 156 10.04 -0.53 9.07
CA ALA A 156 11.46 -0.29 8.87
C ALA A 156 11.90 1.07 9.43
N VAL A 157 11.12 2.12 9.22
CA VAL A 157 11.39 3.46 9.79
C VAL A 157 11.29 3.44 11.31
N ALA A 158 10.30 2.75 11.89
CA ALA A 158 10.17 2.61 13.33
C ALA A 158 11.38 1.87 13.95
N ARG A 159 11.85 0.80 13.30
CA ARG A 159 13.02 0.02 13.70
C ARG A 159 14.32 0.84 13.66
N ASP A 160 14.50 1.63 12.61
CA ASP A 160 15.71 2.45 12.45
C ASP A 160 15.71 3.69 13.36
N SER A 161 14.55 4.02 13.93
CA SER A 161 14.37 5.10 14.89
C SER A 161 14.80 4.68 16.30
N ARG A 162 15.18 5.66 17.12
CA ARG A 162 15.49 5.39 18.53
C ARG A 162 14.20 5.05 19.28
N PRO A 163 14.19 4.04 20.17
CA PRO A 163 13.04 3.75 21.00
C PRO A 163 12.65 4.97 21.83
N GLU A 164 11.36 5.24 21.97
CA GLU A 164 10.86 6.42 22.68
C GLU A 164 11.37 6.50 24.12
N GLN A 165 11.48 5.35 24.79
CA GLN A 165 12.05 5.24 26.14
C GLN A 165 13.52 5.68 26.19
N LEU A 166 14.30 5.36 25.15
CA LEU A 166 15.71 5.72 25.08
C LEU A 166 15.87 7.21 24.75
N ASP A 167 15.10 7.73 23.79
CA ASP A 167 15.15 9.15 23.41
C ASP A 167 14.68 10.07 24.56
N THR A 168 13.62 9.70 25.29
CA THR A 168 13.14 10.47 26.45
C THR A 168 14.19 10.54 27.56
N LEU A 169 14.82 9.43 27.91
CA LEU A 169 15.90 9.39 28.91
C LEU A 169 17.15 10.15 28.43
N GLU A 170 17.52 10.04 27.15
CA GLU A 170 18.66 10.77 26.59
C GLU A 170 18.45 12.29 26.63
N ARG A 171 17.25 12.75 26.29
CA ARG A 171 16.89 14.18 26.38
C ARG A 171 16.92 14.67 27.82
N GLN A 172 16.42 13.87 28.77
CA GLN A 172 16.49 14.20 30.20
C GLN A 172 17.93 14.29 30.67
N LEU A 173 18.77 13.32 30.33
CA LEU A 173 20.20 13.34 30.65
C LEU A 173 20.88 14.59 30.09
N GLN A 174 20.64 14.92 28.81
CA GLN A 174 21.19 16.13 28.18
C GLN A 174 20.77 17.40 28.89
N LEU A 175 19.50 17.54 29.27
CA LEU A 175 19.02 18.70 30.03
C LEU A 175 19.74 18.84 31.37
N VAL A 176 19.96 17.73 32.06
CA VAL A 176 20.67 17.71 33.35
C VAL A 176 22.16 18.04 33.17
N GLN A 177 22.81 17.53 32.11
CA GLN A 177 24.18 17.88 31.74
C GLN A 177 24.34 19.37 31.38
N VAL A 178 23.39 19.95 30.64
CA VAL A 178 23.40 21.39 30.33
C VAL A 178 23.21 22.22 31.59
N LYS A 179 22.32 21.80 32.50
CA LYS A 179 22.14 22.45 33.81
C LYS A 179 23.44 22.42 34.63
N SER A 180 24.11 21.27 34.71
CA SER A 180 25.36 21.12 35.46
C SER A 180 26.50 21.91 34.83
N ALA A 181 26.66 21.89 33.50
CA ALA A 181 27.65 22.66 32.77
C ALA A 181 27.45 24.17 32.97
N ARG A 182 26.21 24.66 32.90
CA ARG A 182 25.88 26.06 33.18
C ARG A 182 26.32 26.47 34.59
N TRP A 183 26.04 25.64 35.59
CA TRP A 183 26.45 25.92 36.97
C TRP A 183 27.97 25.89 37.15
N SER A 184 28.66 25.00 36.44
CA SER A 184 30.13 24.94 36.44
C SER A 184 30.76 26.20 35.86
N VAL A 185 30.20 26.77 34.79
CA VAL A 185 30.67 28.04 34.19
C VAL A 185 30.40 29.24 35.11
N MET A 186 29.31 29.21 35.89
CA MET A 186 28.98 30.25 36.86
C MET A 186 29.84 30.22 38.14
N LEU A 187 30.52 29.10 38.40
CA LEU A 187 31.29 28.87 39.62
C LEU A 187 32.33 29.96 39.94
N PRO A 188 33.19 30.41 39.00
CA PRO A 188 34.15 31.49 39.24
C PRO A 188 33.52 32.89 39.36
N MET A 189 32.24 33.06 39.00
CA MET A 189 31.55 34.35 38.96
C MET A 189 30.75 34.67 40.23
N ARG A 190 30.66 33.74 41.19
CA ARG A 190 29.86 33.91 42.42
C ARG A 190 30.72 34.08 43.68
N PRO A 191 30.24 34.88 44.66
CA PRO A 191 30.97 35.12 45.91
C PRO A 191 31.01 33.90 46.86
N SER A 192 30.16 32.89 46.68
CA SER A 192 30.10 31.67 47.51
C SER A 192 30.24 30.38 46.69
N PRO A 193 31.47 29.97 46.34
CA PRO A 193 31.72 28.83 45.45
C PRO A 193 31.34 27.47 46.08
N THR A 194 31.43 27.32 47.40
CA THR A 194 31.18 26.06 48.12
C THR A 194 29.72 25.60 48.04
N SER A 195 28.77 26.54 48.07
CA SER A 195 27.34 26.23 47.98
C SER A 195 26.97 25.69 46.59
N LEU A 196 27.53 26.29 45.53
CA LEU A 196 27.34 25.83 44.15
C LEU A 196 27.99 24.47 43.88
N GLN A 197 29.17 24.20 44.43
CA GLN A 197 29.82 22.89 44.32
C GLN A 197 28.95 21.79 44.94
N LEU A 198 28.35 22.05 46.11
CA LEU A 198 27.41 21.13 46.73
C LEU A 198 26.18 20.89 45.84
N THR A 199 25.59 21.95 45.27
CA THR A 199 24.44 21.80 44.36
C THR A 199 24.76 20.97 43.11
N ILE A 200 25.92 21.18 42.50
CA ILE A 200 26.38 20.37 41.35
C ILE A 200 26.55 18.90 41.76
N SER A 201 27.21 18.64 42.90
CA SER A 201 27.43 17.27 43.38
C SER A 201 26.13 16.53 43.73
N LEU A 202 25.13 17.26 44.28
CA LEU A 202 23.81 16.74 44.56
C LEU A 202 23.04 16.42 43.27
N LEU A 203 23.06 17.33 42.29
CA LEU A 203 22.44 17.11 40.98
C LEU A 203 23.09 15.92 40.25
N HIS A 204 24.42 15.77 40.36
CA HIS A 204 25.13 14.60 39.82
C HIS A 204 24.68 13.29 40.48
N ARG A 205 24.54 13.28 41.82
CA ARG A 205 24.13 12.09 42.56
C ARG A 205 22.66 11.74 42.40
N ARG A 206 21.77 12.73 42.32
CA ARG A 206 20.31 12.53 42.33
C ARG A 206 19.70 12.38 40.94
N GLU A 207 20.27 13.02 39.92
CA GLU A 207 19.68 13.05 38.58
C GLU A 207 20.61 12.38 37.55
N LEU A 208 21.87 12.81 37.41
CA LEU A 208 22.77 12.27 36.37
C LEU A 208 23.03 10.77 36.52
N ARG A 209 23.51 10.31 37.69
CA ARG A 209 23.88 8.90 37.88
C ARG A 209 22.72 7.95 37.64
N PRO A 210 21.51 8.17 38.19
CA PRO A 210 20.36 7.32 37.90
C PRO A 210 20.05 7.25 36.40
N PHE A 211 20.01 8.39 35.70
CA PHE A 211 19.77 8.39 34.25
C PHE A 211 20.87 7.67 33.47
N GLU A 212 22.14 7.80 33.84
CA GLU A 212 23.25 7.06 33.22
C GLU A 212 23.18 5.55 33.48
N GLU A 213 22.85 5.14 34.72
CA GLU A 213 22.69 3.75 35.12
C GLU A 213 21.52 3.06 34.42
N GLU A 214 20.42 3.78 34.18
CA GLU A 214 19.27 3.29 33.40
C GLU A 214 19.56 3.24 31.90
N LEU A 215 20.22 4.27 31.35
CA LEU A 215 20.50 4.37 29.90
C LEU A 215 21.52 3.34 29.41
N ARG A 216 22.53 3.02 30.22
CA ARG A 216 23.61 2.12 29.81
C ARG A 216 23.11 0.73 29.36
N PRO A 217 22.34 -0.02 30.16
CA PRO A 217 21.83 -1.33 29.73
C PRO A 217 20.86 -1.21 28.55
N LEU A 218 20.05 -0.14 28.48
CA LEU A 218 19.14 0.10 27.36
C LEU A 218 19.88 0.34 26.04
N ARG A 219 20.95 1.15 26.06
CA ARG A 219 21.80 1.39 24.88
C ARG A 219 22.54 0.13 24.44
N GLU A 220 23.11 -0.62 25.39
CA GLU A 220 23.82 -1.86 25.09
C GLU A 220 22.88 -2.90 24.45
N ARG A 221 21.67 -3.08 25.01
CA ARG A 221 20.63 -3.94 24.42
C ARG A 221 20.21 -3.49 23.03
N PHE A 222 19.89 -2.21 22.85
CA PHE A 222 19.50 -1.67 21.55
C PHE A 222 20.59 -1.86 20.48
N GLN A 223 21.86 -1.63 20.83
CA GLN A 223 22.98 -1.85 19.92
C GLN A 223 23.17 -3.32 19.56
N GLN A 224 22.98 -4.24 20.53
CA GLN A 224 23.06 -5.68 20.29
C GLN A 224 21.93 -6.15 19.37
N GLU A 225 20.67 -5.76 19.65
CA GLU A 225 19.52 -6.11 18.82
C GLU A 225 19.68 -5.59 17.40
N ARG A 226 20.08 -4.33 17.24
CA ARG A 226 20.29 -3.72 15.93
C ARG A 226 21.38 -4.45 15.13
N LYS A 227 22.52 -4.77 15.74
CA LYS A 227 23.60 -5.54 15.08
C LYS A 227 23.11 -6.92 14.66
N GLY A 228 22.37 -7.61 15.52
CA GLY A 228 21.78 -8.92 15.18
C GLY A 228 20.84 -8.85 13.97
N LEU A 229 20.01 -7.81 13.88
CA LEU A 229 19.12 -7.59 12.74
C LEU A 229 19.88 -7.24 11.45
N GLU A 230 20.91 -6.39 11.53
CA GLU A 230 21.76 -6.06 10.39
C GLU A 230 22.51 -7.30 9.85
N GLU A 231 23.05 -8.14 10.74
CA GLU A 231 23.68 -9.41 10.39
C GLU A 231 22.69 -10.38 9.72
N LEU A 232 21.50 -10.53 10.30
CA LEU A 232 20.44 -11.37 9.76
C LEU A 232 20.00 -10.91 8.37
N ASN A 233 19.81 -9.60 8.16
CA ASN A 233 19.44 -9.04 6.87
C ASN A 233 20.57 -9.26 5.82
N ASN A 234 21.83 -9.08 6.21
CA ASN A 234 22.97 -9.35 5.32
C ASN A 234 23.07 -10.83 4.93
N LEU A 235 22.80 -11.76 5.86
CA LEU A 235 22.75 -13.19 5.56
C LEU A 235 21.59 -13.53 4.61
N ARG A 236 20.41 -12.93 4.80
CA ARG A 236 19.27 -13.11 3.88
C ARG A 236 19.57 -12.60 2.48
N LYS A 237 20.20 -11.42 2.34
CA LYS A 237 20.68 -10.89 1.04
C LYS A 237 21.65 -11.85 0.37
N ARG A 238 22.63 -12.36 1.13
CA ARG A 238 23.60 -13.32 0.61
C ARG A 238 22.94 -14.64 0.21
N LEU A 239 21.93 -15.10 0.94
CA LEU A 239 21.14 -16.27 0.59
C LEU A 239 20.44 -16.08 -0.77
N GLU A 240 19.77 -14.95 -0.98
CA GLU A 240 19.10 -14.64 -2.26
C GLU A 240 20.11 -14.58 -3.42
N GLU A 241 21.28 -13.99 -3.21
CA GLU A 241 22.37 -13.98 -4.21
C GLU A 241 22.86 -15.39 -4.56
N LEU A 242 23.02 -16.27 -3.57
CA LEU A 242 23.42 -17.67 -3.80
C LEU A 242 22.33 -18.46 -4.51
N GLU A 243 21.06 -18.26 -4.13
CA GLU A 243 19.93 -18.91 -4.80
C GLU A 243 19.80 -18.45 -6.26
N TYR A 244 20.03 -17.17 -6.54
CA TYR A 244 20.10 -16.65 -7.90
C TYR A 244 21.27 -17.28 -8.70
N LYS A 245 22.47 -17.33 -8.13
CA LYS A 245 23.64 -17.96 -8.77
C LYS A 245 23.42 -19.45 -9.02
N ALA A 246 22.75 -20.16 -8.12
CA ALA A 246 22.40 -21.55 -8.30
C ALA A 246 21.42 -21.73 -9.47
N GLN A 247 20.37 -20.90 -9.56
CA GLN A 247 19.45 -20.91 -10.70
C GLN A 247 20.15 -20.56 -12.02
N GLU A 248 21.10 -19.62 -12.01
CA GLU A 248 21.87 -19.26 -13.19
C GLU A 248 22.79 -20.40 -13.66
N ALA A 249 23.48 -21.07 -12.72
CA ALA A 249 24.29 -22.25 -13.00
C ALA A 249 23.46 -23.40 -13.57
N GLU A 250 22.28 -23.67 -13.01
CA GLU A 250 21.32 -24.67 -13.52
C GLU A 250 20.88 -24.34 -14.96
N ARG A 251 20.55 -23.08 -15.25
CA ARG A 251 20.18 -22.63 -16.61
C ARG A 251 21.32 -22.79 -17.61
N ARG A 252 22.58 -22.60 -17.16
CA ARG A 252 23.79 -22.80 -17.97
C ARG A 252 24.25 -24.25 -18.04
N ARG A 253 23.60 -25.17 -17.31
CA ARG A 253 23.99 -26.58 -17.14
C ARG A 253 25.39 -26.77 -16.52
N ASP A 254 25.82 -25.80 -15.71
CA ASP A 254 27.02 -25.96 -14.88
C ASP A 254 26.66 -26.74 -13.61
N ASN A 255 26.68 -28.07 -13.72
CA ASN A 255 26.24 -28.97 -12.66
C ASN A 255 27.18 -28.96 -11.45
N ALA A 256 28.47 -28.69 -11.64
CA ALA A 256 29.44 -28.67 -10.55
C ALA A 256 29.16 -27.49 -9.61
N SER A 257 29.12 -26.28 -10.16
CA SER A 257 28.80 -25.07 -9.39
C SER A 257 27.40 -25.12 -8.77
N ALA A 258 26.41 -25.66 -9.50
CA ALA A 258 25.06 -25.83 -8.97
C ALA A 258 25.01 -26.78 -7.77
N ALA A 259 25.75 -27.90 -7.80
CA ALA A 259 25.84 -28.84 -6.69
C ALA A 259 26.49 -28.19 -5.46
N ASP A 260 27.61 -27.49 -5.65
CA ASP A 260 28.31 -26.83 -4.54
C ASP A 260 27.42 -25.80 -3.82
N LEU A 261 26.67 -25.01 -4.60
CA LEU A 261 25.75 -24.01 -4.06
C LEU A 261 24.56 -24.66 -3.33
N ARG A 262 23.94 -25.68 -3.92
CA ARG A 262 22.72 -26.32 -3.38
C ARG A 262 22.98 -27.16 -2.13
N TYR A 263 24.10 -27.88 -2.08
CA TYR A 263 24.37 -28.85 -1.01
C TYR A 263 25.26 -28.32 0.12
N PHE A 264 26.08 -27.29 -0.13
CA PHE A 264 26.96 -26.73 0.90
C PHE A 264 26.60 -25.28 1.22
N ALA A 265 26.82 -24.35 0.27
CA ALA A 265 26.77 -22.92 0.58
C ALA A 265 25.38 -22.43 1.03
N ILE A 266 24.30 -22.85 0.35
CA ILE A 266 22.92 -22.45 0.71
C ILE A 266 22.50 -23.05 2.07
N PRO A 267 22.66 -24.37 2.32
CA PRO A 267 22.35 -24.97 3.62
C PRO A 267 23.12 -24.35 4.79
N ASP A 268 24.39 -24.01 4.60
CA ASP A 268 25.20 -23.38 5.66
C ASP A 268 24.69 -21.99 6.04
N ILE A 269 24.31 -21.18 5.05
CA ILE A 269 23.70 -19.86 5.31
C ILE A 269 22.32 -20.03 5.96
N LYS A 270 21.49 -20.98 5.49
CA LYS A 270 20.16 -21.24 6.08
C LYS A 270 20.26 -21.62 7.55
N LYS A 271 21.17 -22.54 7.91
CA LYS A 271 21.42 -22.91 9.31
C LYS A 271 21.83 -21.72 10.17
N ARG A 272 22.64 -20.81 9.62
CA ARG A 272 23.08 -19.61 10.35
C ARG A 272 21.95 -18.59 10.54
N ILE A 273 21.07 -18.45 9.56
CA ILE A 273 19.85 -17.63 9.69
C ILE A 273 18.92 -18.24 10.75
N GLU A 274 18.68 -19.56 10.69
CA GLU A 274 17.83 -20.26 11.67
C GLU A 274 18.35 -20.12 13.10
N ALA A 275 19.67 -20.20 13.30
CA ALA A 275 20.29 -19.98 14.61
C ALA A 275 20.03 -18.56 15.14
N LEU A 276 20.25 -17.53 14.32
CA LEU A 276 20.01 -16.13 14.70
C LEU A 276 18.51 -15.83 14.94
N GLU A 277 17.62 -16.45 14.17
CA GLU A 277 16.18 -16.32 14.38
C GLU A 277 15.73 -16.99 15.68
N ALA A 278 16.30 -18.14 16.04
CA ALA A 278 16.02 -18.83 17.30
C ALA A 278 16.51 -18.01 18.52
N ASP A 279 17.72 -17.46 18.45
CA ASP A 279 18.28 -16.58 19.49
C ASP A 279 17.39 -15.35 19.71
N LYS A 280 16.85 -14.80 18.61
CA LYS A 280 15.93 -13.66 18.68
C LYS A 280 14.57 -14.03 19.29
N GLN A 281 14.01 -15.19 18.96
CA GLN A 281 12.73 -15.65 19.53
C GLN A 281 12.83 -15.96 21.03
N ALA A 282 14.00 -16.39 21.51
CA ALA A 282 14.25 -16.63 22.92
C ALA A 282 14.31 -15.35 23.76
N ALA A 283 14.51 -14.18 23.14
CA ALA A 283 14.49 -12.89 23.83
C ALA A 283 13.04 -12.47 24.14
N GLU A 284 12.61 -12.66 25.39
CA GLU A 284 11.22 -12.42 25.84
C GLU A 284 10.69 -10.97 25.66
N LYS A 285 11.56 -9.98 25.42
CA LYS A 285 11.18 -8.58 25.17
C LYS A 285 12.16 -7.90 24.21
N ALA A 286 11.80 -7.87 22.93
CA ALA A 286 12.54 -7.07 21.94
C ALA A 286 12.25 -5.56 22.14
N LEU A 287 13.29 -4.73 22.11
CA LEU A 287 13.15 -3.27 22.04
C LEU A 287 12.80 -2.81 20.63
N LEU A 288 13.14 -3.61 19.61
CA LEU A 288 12.88 -3.36 18.20
C LEU A 288 11.76 -4.26 17.67
N GLU A 289 10.70 -3.64 17.17
CA GLU A 289 9.65 -4.32 16.41
C GLU A 289 10.02 -4.33 14.92
N ASP A 290 10.14 -5.52 14.33
CA ASP A 290 10.38 -5.71 12.90
C ASP A 290 9.27 -6.52 12.22
N LEU A 291 8.15 -6.75 12.92
CA LEU A 291 7.07 -7.59 12.47
C LEU A 291 5.90 -6.73 12.01
N VAL A 292 5.44 -6.96 10.78
CA VAL A 292 4.23 -6.32 10.26
C VAL A 292 3.03 -7.06 10.85
N THR A 293 2.26 -6.38 11.70
CA THR A 293 1.04 -6.90 12.33
C THR A 293 -0.22 -6.42 11.60
N PRO A 294 -1.40 -7.01 11.86
CA PRO A 294 -2.66 -6.57 11.25
C PRO A 294 -3.03 -5.14 11.66
N GLU A 295 -2.64 -4.70 12.85
CA GLU A 295 -2.86 -3.32 13.34
C GLU A 295 -2.12 -2.31 12.46
N ILE A 296 -0.87 -2.58 12.09
CA ILE A 296 -0.04 -1.69 11.26
C ILE A 296 -0.61 -1.58 9.84
N VAL A 297 -1.09 -2.69 9.28
CA VAL A 297 -1.78 -2.70 7.99
C VAL A 297 -3.07 -1.88 8.08
N ALA A 298 -3.86 -2.04 9.15
CA ALA A 298 -5.08 -1.28 9.34
C ALA A 298 -4.82 0.22 9.57
N GLU A 299 -3.77 0.59 10.29
CA GLU A 299 -3.34 1.98 10.49
C GLU A 299 -2.92 2.62 9.17
N THR A 300 -2.21 1.88 8.33
CA THR A 300 -1.78 2.35 7.00
C THR A 300 -3.00 2.59 6.10
N VAL A 301 -3.97 1.66 6.10
CA VAL A 301 -5.26 1.89 5.39
C VAL A 301 -5.99 3.10 5.95
N ALA A 302 -6.02 3.27 7.27
CA ALA A 302 -6.67 4.42 7.90
C ALA A 302 -6.03 5.74 7.48
N ARG A 303 -4.69 5.80 7.41
CA ARG A 303 -3.93 6.94 6.92
C ARG A 303 -4.23 7.25 5.46
N LEU A 304 -4.25 6.23 4.61
CA LEU A 304 -4.50 6.35 3.17
C LEU A 304 -5.94 6.74 2.83
N THR A 305 -6.91 6.29 3.62
CA THR A 305 -8.34 6.43 3.30
C THR A 305 -9.07 7.46 4.17
N GLY A 306 -8.47 7.87 5.29
CA GLY A 306 -9.12 8.68 6.32
C GLY A 306 -10.18 7.92 7.14
N ILE A 307 -10.30 6.60 6.98
CA ILE A 307 -11.26 5.78 7.73
C ILE A 307 -10.64 5.37 9.07
N PRO A 308 -11.28 5.64 10.23
CA PRO A 308 -10.74 5.24 11.52
C PRO A 308 -10.49 3.74 11.65
N VAL A 309 -9.37 3.34 12.26
CA VAL A 309 -8.96 1.93 12.46
C VAL A 309 -10.06 1.09 13.13
N GLN A 310 -10.78 1.67 14.09
CA GLN A 310 -11.91 1.04 14.78
C GLN A 310 -13.03 0.57 13.84
N LYS A 311 -13.21 1.25 12.68
CA LYS A 311 -14.18 0.86 11.66
C LYS A 311 -13.64 -0.19 10.68
N LEU A 312 -12.32 -0.39 10.65
CA LEU A 312 -11.64 -1.38 9.82
C LEU A 312 -11.53 -2.74 10.52
N SER A 313 -11.31 -2.74 11.84
CA SER A 313 -11.12 -3.96 12.65
C SER A 313 -12.41 -4.66 13.08
N GLN A 314 -13.58 -4.02 12.92
CA GLN A 314 -14.86 -4.64 13.25
C GLN A 314 -15.19 -5.79 12.29
N ALA A 315 -15.35 -6.99 12.83
CA ALA A 315 -15.87 -8.14 12.10
C ALA A 315 -17.20 -7.78 11.42
N GLU A 316 -17.33 -8.13 10.14
CA GLU A 316 -18.49 -7.75 9.33
C GLU A 316 -19.80 -8.22 9.95
N ASN A 317 -19.82 -9.41 10.57
CA ASN A 317 -21.00 -9.94 11.27
C ASN A 317 -21.46 -9.04 12.42
N VAL A 318 -20.52 -8.57 13.26
CA VAL A 318 -20.83 -7.68 14.39
C VAL A 318 -21.34 -6.34 13.88
N LYS A 319 -20.74 -5.82 12.79
CA LYS A 319 -21.22 -4.64 12.09
C LYS A 319 -22.67 -4.84 11.64
N LEU A 320 -22.97 -5.94 10.93
CA LEU A 320 -24.31 -6.22 10.41
C LEU A 320 -25.36 -6.43 11.52
N ILE A 321 -25.01 -7.05 12.64
CA ILE A 321 -25.91 -7.22 13.81
C ILE A 321 -26.33 -5.86 14.37
N ASN A 322 -25.40 -4.91 14.46
CA ASN A 322 -25.64 -3.59 15.01
C ASN A 322 -26.25 -2.60 13.98
N MET A 323 -26.42 -3.00 12.71
CA MET A 323 -26.91 -2.14 11.63
C MET A 323 -28.23 -1.45 11.97
N GLU A 324 -29.22 -2.20 12.48
CA GLU A 324 -30.53 -1.66 12.80
C GLU A 324 -30.46 -0.57 13.87
N ARG A 325 -29.62 -0.75 14.89
CA ARG A 325 -29.39 0.23 15.96
C ARG A 325 -28.69 1.48 15.42
N GLU A 326 -27.64 1.30 14.63
CA GLU A 326 -26.86 2.41 14.05
C GLU A 326 -27.70 3.25 13.06
N LEU A 327 -28.51 2.60 12.23
CA LEU A 327 -29.43 3.29 11.31
C LEU A 327 -30.56 4.00 12.07
N SER A 328 -31.14 3.36 13.10
CA SER A 328 -32.22 3.95 13.90
C SER A 328 -31.79 5.18 14.71
N ARG A 329 -30.50 5.28 15.08
CA ARG A 329 -29.95 6.50 15.70
C ARG A 329 -29.95 7.72 14.77
N GLN A 330 -29.85 7.48 13.46
CA GLN A 330 -29.71 8.53 12.46
C GLN A 330 -30.99 8.79 11.66
N VAL A 331 -31.89 7.81 11.57
CA VAL A 331 -33.17 7.90 10.85
C VAL A 331 -34.30 7.84 11.87
N VAL A 332 -34.98 8.97 12.06
CA VAL A 332 -36.06 9.11 13.04
C VAL A 332 -37.38 8.57 12.46
N GLY A 333 -38.10 7.74 13.22
CA GLY A 333 -39.49 7.35 12.94
C GLY A 333 -39.72 6.23 11.91
N GLN A 334 -38.68 5.74 11.21
CA GLN A 334 -38.80 4.73 10.15
C GLN A 334 -38.36 3.33 10.61
N THR A 335 -38.81 2.88 11.79
CA THR A 335 -38.34 1.63 12.42
C THR A 335 -38.60 0.39 11.56
N GLU A 336 -39.78 0.28 10.96
CA GLU A 336 -40.15 -0.86 10.11
C GLU A 336 -39.30 -0.93 8.83
N ALA A 337 -39.09 0.22 8.17
CA ALA A 337 -38.24 0.30 6.98
C ALA A 337 -36.77 -0.04 7.30
N VAL A 338 -36.24 0.46 8.42
CA VAL A 338 -34.87 0.14 8.88
C VAL A 338 -34.73 -1.35 9.17
N LYS A 339 -35.72 -1.97 9.83
CA LYS A 339 -35.73 -3.40 10.13
C LYS A 339 -35.79 -4.25 8.86
N ALA A 340 -36.67 -3.91 7.91
CA ALA A 340 -36.78 -4.61 6.63
C ALA A 340 -35.49 -4.58 5.82
N VAL A 341 -34.87 -3.39 5.68
CA VAL A 341 -33.58 -3.21 4.99
C VAL A 341 -32.46 -3.99 5.69
N SER A 342 -32.39 -3.90 7.02
CA SER A 342 -31.36 -4.58 7.81
C SER A 342 -31.48 -6.10 7.71
N ASN A 343 -32.70 -6.65 7.65
CA ASN A 343 -32.92 -8.09 7.50
C ASN A 343 -32.51 -8.60 6.11
N ALA A 344 -32.90 -7.90 5.05
CA ALA A 344 -32.54 -8.27 3.68
C ALA A 344 -31.01 -8.28 3.45
N ILE A 345 -30.28 -7.31 4.03
CA ILE A 345 -28.82 -7.29 3.91
C ILE A 345 -28.17 -8.40 4.73
N ARG A 346 -28.70 -8.66 5.93
CA ARG A 346 -28.27 -9.79 6.78
C ARG A 346 -28.48 -11.14 6.07
N LEU A 347 -29.48 -11.27 5.19
CA LEU A 347 -29.70 -12.46 4.37
C LEU A 347 -28.72 -12.58 3.19
N ASN A 348 -28.39 -11.48 2.51
CA ASN A 348 -27.55 -11.53 1.31
C ASN A 348 -26.05 -11.71 1.61
N ARG A 349 -25.54 -11.16 2.72
CA ARG A 349 -24.09 -11.15 3.01
C ARG A 349 -23.47 -12.49 3.43
N PRO A 350 -24.12 -13.35 4.23
CA PRO A 350 -23.57 -14.67 4.59
C PRO A 350 -23.62 -15.70 3.46
N GLY A 351 -24.07 -15.32 2.25
CA GLY A 351 -24.24 -16.25 1.13
C GLY A 351 -25.50 -17.13 1.24
N LEU A 352 -26.46 -16.77 2.10
CA LEU A 352 -27.76 -17.46 2.20
C LEU A 352 -28.70 -17.14 1.03
N SER A 353 -28.30 -16.22 0.15
CA SER A 353 -29.04 -15.79 -1.03
C SER A 353 -28.15 -15.86 -2.27
N ASN A 354 -28.77 -15.76 -3.45
CA ASN A 354 -28.10 -15.89 -4.73
C ASN A 354 -26.97 -14.84 -4.88
N PRO A 355 -25.69 -15.26 -5.03
CA PRO A 355 -24.56 -14.35 -5.19
C PRO A 355 -24.66 -13.40 -6.40
N ASN A 356 -25.46 -13.78 -7.41
CA ASN A 356 -25.64 -13.02 -8.64
C ASN A 356 -26.76 -11.96 -8.55
N ALA A 357 -27.51 -11.91 -7.44
CA ALA A 357 -28.62 -10.97 -7.25
C ALA A 357 -28.26 -9.91 -6.20
N PRO A 358 -28.10 -8.63 -6.58
CA PRO A 358 -27.86 -7.57 -5.60
C PRO A 358 -29.12 -7.31 -4.75
N SER A 359 -28.93 -6.86 -3.51
CA SER A 359 -30.04 -6.37 -2.67
C SER A 359 -30.73 -5.19 -3.33
N SER A 360 -31.99 -5.37 -3.76
CA SER A 360 -32.81 -4.30 -4.31
C SER A 360 -33.93 -3.91 -3.35
N PHE A 361 -34.14 -2.61 -3.16
CA PHE A 361 -35.20 -2.06 -2.30
C PHE A 361 -36.07 -1.08 -3.08
N LEU A 362 -37.39 -1.13 -2.85
CA LEU A 362 -38.34 -0.14 -3.34
C LEU A 362 -38.87 0.68 -2.15
N TYR A 363 -38.53 1.97 -2.09
CA TYR A 363 -38.98 2.84 -1.01
C TYR A 363 -40.29 3.57 -1.37
N LEU A 364 -41.40 3.10 -0.81
CA LEU A 364 -42.73 3.69 -0.96
C LEU A 364 -43.07 4.60 0.24
N GLY A 365 -43.85 5.66 0.02
CA GLY A 365 -44.14 6.69 1.04
C GLY A 365 -44.16 8.13 0.52
N LEU A 366 -44.49 9.09 1.38
CA LEU A 366 -44.61 10.52 1.05
C LEU A 366 -43.26 11.17 0.70
N SER A 367 -43.27 12.27 -0.06
CA SER A 367 -42.08 13.10 -0.24
C SER A 367 -41.64 13.71 1.11
N GLY A 368 -40.34 13.85 1.33
CA GLY A 368 -39.80 14.37 2.60
C GLY A 368 -39.81 13.39 3.79
N SER A 369 -40.36 12.17 3.63
CA SER A 369 -40.44 11.16 4.70
C SER A 369 -39.10 10.52 5.14
N GLY A 370 -37.98 10.93 4.53
CA GLY A 370 -36.64 10.43 4.89
C GLY A 370 -36.13 9.24 4.07
N LYS A 371 -36.80 8.84 2.98
CA LYS A 371 -36.35 7.74 2.08
C LYS A 371 -34.93 7.93 1.58
N THR A 372 -34.61 9.13 1.11
CA THR A 372 -33.28 9.47 0.60
C THR A 372 -32.24 9.49 1.71
N GLU A 373 -32.62 9.90 2.92
CA GLU A 373 -31.73 9.86 4.08
C GLU A 373 -31.42 8.43 4.50
N LEU A 374 -32.42 7.54 4.54
CA LEU A 374 -32.18 6.11 4.78
C LEU A 374 -31.21 5.52 3.75
N ALA A 375 -31.37 5.85 2.46
CA ALA A 375 -30.45 5.42 1.41
C ALA A 375 -29.00 5.92 1.65
N LYS A 376 -28.85 7.20 1.99
CA LYS A 376 -27.53 7.81 2.29
C LYS A 376 -26.89 7.18 3.53
N LYS A 377 -27.65 7.00 4.61
CA LYS A 377 -27.15 6.39 5.86
C LYS A 377 -26.76 4.93 5.63
N LEU A 378 -27.55 4.20 4.85
CA LEU A 378 -27.25 2.85 4.45
C LEU A 378 -25.95 2.77 3.62
N ALA A 379 -25.79 3.66 2.63
CA ALA A 379 -24.58 3.72 1.83
C ALA A 379 -23.33 4.04 2.68
N GLY A 380 -23.45 5.02 3.59
CA GLY A 380 -22.38 5.36 4.53
C GLY A 380 -22.04 4.20 5.47
N PHE A 381 -23.04 3.45 5.92
CA PHE A 381 -22.85 2.29 6.77
C PHE A 381 -22.15 1.14 6.04
N LEU A 382 -22.62 0.77 4.84
CA LEU A 382 -22.11 -0.40 4.10
C LEU A 382 -20.72 -0.17 3.52
N PHE A 383 -20.48 1.00 2.92
CA PHE A 383 -19.29 1.27 2.12
C PHE A 383 -18.25 2.13 2.85
N SER A 384 -18.54 2.62 4.06
CA SER A 384 -17.64 3.47 4.87
C SER A 384 -17.10 4.71 4.15
N ALA A 385 -17.64 5.05 2.97
CA ALA A 385 -17.19 6.16 2.14
C ALA A 385 -18.14 7.35 2.29
N TYR A 386 -17.62 8.49 2.77
CA TYR A 386 -18.30 9.79 2.74
C TYR A 386 -18.19 10.46 1.36
N GLY A 387 -18.25 9.67 0.28
CA GLY A 387 -18.14 10.14 -1.08
C GLY A 387 -19.51 10.33 -1.71
N THR A 388 -19.91 11.58 -1.90
CA THR A 388 -21.08 12.07 -2.67
C THR A 388 -21.30 11.41 -4.04
N ARG A 389 -20.32 10.69 -4.60
CA ARG A 389 -20.43 9.95 -5.87
C ARG A 389 -21.37 8.75 -5.84
N LEU A 390 -21.53 8.07 -4.70
CA LEU A 390 -22.49 6.95 -4.59
C LEU A 390 -23.95 7.44 -4.58
N ILE A 391 -24.17 8.70 -4.19
CA ILE A 391 -25.52 9.27 -4.12
C ILE A 391 -26.13 9.32 -5.52
N TYR A 392 -25.40 9.75 -6.55
CA TYR A 392 -25.94 9.83 -7.91
C TYR A 392 -26.26 8.47 -8.55
N SER A 393 -25.50 7.41 -8.25
CA SER A 393 -25.80 6.07 -8.80
C SER A 393 -26.93 5.35 -8.05
N PHE A 394 -27.18 5.69 -6.77
CA PHE A 394 -28.34 5.21 -6.01
C PHE A 394 -29.61 6.02 -6.30
N LEU A 395 -29.52 7.23 -6.89
CA LEU A 395 -30.63 8.16 -7.07
C LEU A 395 -31.41 7.99 -8.39
N ILE A 396 -30.87 7.33 -9.42
CA ILE A 396 -31.47 7.31 -10.79
C ILE A 396 -32.59 6.25 -10.95
N VAL A 397 -33.43 6.02 -9.94
CA VAL A 397 -34.64 5.18 -10.12
C VAL A 397 -35.93 5.84 -9.63
N LEU A 398 -35.91 7.10 -9.17
CA LEU A 398 -37.14 7.75 -8.65
C LEU A 398 -37.32 9.18 -9.15
N MET A 399 -37.52 9.36 -10.46
CA MET A 399 -38.17 10.55 -11.04
C MET A 399 -38.89 10.18 -12.35
N ALA A 400 -39.95 9.37 -12.27
CA ALA A 400 -40.89 9.21 -13.39
C ALA A 400 -42.24 8.69 -12.90
N GLN A 401 -42.92 9.43 -12.03
CA GLN A 401 -44.37 9.29 -11.86
C GLN A 401 -45.03 10.65 -11.67
N SER A 402 -45.21 11.33 -12.79
CA SER A 402 -46.38 12.16 -13.07
C SER A 402 -46.40 12.38 -14.58
N VAL A 403 -47.53 12.13 -15.23
CA VAL A 403 -47.80 12.31 -16.67
C VAL A 403 -47.35 11.19 -17.62
N ASN A 404 -47.96 9.99 -17.54
CA ASN A 404 -48.33 9.20 -18.73
C ASN A 404 -49.29 8.03 -18.35
N PRO A 405 -50.46 7.84 -19.01
CA PRO A 405 -51.45 6.86 -18.58
C PRO A 405 -51.24 5.44 -19.14
N ASN A 406 -50.04 5.06 -19.60
CA ASN A 406 -49.76 3.69 -20.05
C ASN A 406 -48.29 3.28 -19.80
N PRO A 407 -47.97 2.53 -18.73
CA PRO A 407 -46.63 2.03 -18.52
C PRO A 407 -46.47 0.64 -19.16
N ARG A 408 -45.63 0.54 -20.18
CA ARG A 408 -44.93 -0.73 -20.47
C ARG A 408 -43.75 -0.85 -19.49
N PRO A 409 -43.47 -2.01 -18.88
CA PRO A 409 -42.39 -2.14 -17.91
C PRO A 409 -41.04 -2.06 -18.63
N PHE A 410 -40.35 -0.93 -18.47
CA PHE A 410 -38.95 -0.79 -18.86
C PHE A 410 -38.07 -1.20 -17.67
N PHE A 411 -37.57 -2.43 -17.69
CA PHE A 411 -36.47 -2.87 -16.84
C PHE A 411 -35.15 -2.33 -17.43
N LEU A 412 -34.47 -1.43 -16.71
CA LEU A 412 -33.07 -1.10 -16.98
C LEU A 412 -32.18 -1.79 -15.95
N LEU A 413 -31.74 -3.00 -16.31
CA LEU A 413 -30.59 -3.67 -15.73
C LEU A 413 -29.32 -2.96 -16.23
N PHE A 414 -28.57 -2.31 -15.35
CA PHE A 414 -27.16 -2.02 -15.61
C PHE A 414 -26.29 -3.07 -14.90
N PRO A 415 -25.60 -3.96 -15.63
CA PRO A 415 -24.54 -4.76 -15.07
C PRO A 415 -23.32 -3.85 -14.90
N PHE A 416 -22.88 -3.64 -13.65
CA PHE A 416 -21.56 -3.08 -13.40
C PHE A 416 -20.53 -4.23 -13.51
N PHE A 417 -19.71 -4.18 -14.57
CA PHE A 417 -18.41 -4.85 -14.65
C PHE A 417 -17.30 -3.83 -14.40
#